data_AF-A0A552JWD2-F1
#
_entry.id   AF-A0A552JWD2-F1
#
_cell.length_a   1.000
_cell.length_b   1.000
_cell.length_c   1.000
_cell.angle_alpha   90.00
_cell.angle_beta   90.00
_cell.angle_gamma   90.00
#
_symmetry.space_group_name_H-M   'P 1'
#
loop_
_entity.id
_entity.type
_entity.pdbx_description
1 polymer ?
#
loop_
_entity_poly.entity_id
_entity_poly.type
_entity_poly.pdbx_seq_one_letter_code
_entity_poly.pdbx_strand_id
1 'polypeptide(L)' 'MNKEHITRVSLEEWAKMKGQTDWAKIDAMTEEEIEQNALNDPDNQPLTDEFWDKAEVIFPEVNILIKG' A
#
# COMPACT_ATOMS: atom_id res chain seq x y z
N MET A 1 14.29 12.78 16.68
CA MET A 1 13.65 11.45 16.78
C MET A 1 13.70 11.01 18.23
N ASN A 2 12.57 10.96 18.94
CA ASN A 2 12.51 10.59 20.37
C ASN A 2 12.40 9.06 20.50
N LYS A 3 13.19 8.46 21.39
CA LYS A 3 13.23 7.00 21.63
C LYS A 3 11.99 6.48 22.38
N GLU A 4 11.19 7.35 22.99
CA GLU A 4 10.04 6.97 23.82
C GLU A 4 8.86 6.39 23.03
N HIS A 5 8.76 6.64 21.72
CA HIS A 5 7.65 6.13 20.88
C HIS A 5 8.08 5.03 19.90
N ILE A 6 9.28 4.45 20.07
CA ILE A 6 9.79 3.41 19.16
C ILE A 6 9.84 2.07 19.89
N THR A 7 8.95 1.16 19.53
CA THR A 7 9.00 -0.25 19.94
C THR A 7 9.92 -1.03 19.01
N ARG A 8 10.81 -1.86 19.58
CA ARG A 8 11.63 -2.82 18.84
C ARG A 8 11.20 -4.23 19.20
N VAL A 9 10.98 -5.06 18.18
CA VAL A 9 10.61 -6.46 18.31
C VAL A 9 11.49 -7.29 17.37
N SER A 10 11.73 -8.53 17.72
CA SER A 10 12.34 -9.51 16.81
C SER A 10 11.35 -9.98 15.76
N LEU A 11 11.85 -10.60 14.67
CA LEU A 11 11.00 -11.16 13.61
C LEU A 11 10.04 -12.25 14.15
N GLU A 12 10.54 -13.08 15.07
CA GLU A 12 9.77 -14.17 15.69
C GLU A 12 8.65 -13.65 16.59
N GLU A 13 8.88 -12.53 17.27
CA GLU A 13 7.86 -11.85 18.06
C GLU A 13 6.83 -11.18 17.15
N TRP A 14 7.28 -10.45 16.13
CA TRP A 14 6.40 -9.79 15.15
C TRP A 14 5.45 -10.78 14.46
N ALA A 15 5.95 -11.96 14.07
CA ALA A 15 5.14 -13.00 13.43
C ALA A 15 4.00 -13.54 14.31
N LYS A 16 4.09 -13.37 15.63
CA LYS A 16 3.06 -13.77 16.60
C LYS A 16 2.10 -12.64 16.95
N MET A 17 2.39 -11.40 16.57
CA MET A 17 1.54 -10.25 16.86
C MET A 17 0.30 -10.29 15.98
N LYS A 18 -0.86 -10.01 16.58
CA LYS A 18 -2.11 -9.87 15.83
C LYS A 18 -2.21 -8.45 15.26
N GLY A 19 -2.48 -8.35 13.97
CA GLY A 19 -2.84 -7.07 13.35
C GLY A 19 -4.15 -6.52 13.92
N GLN A 20 -4.35 -5.21 13.82
CA GLN A 20 -5.59 -4.55 14.23
C GLN A 20 -6.64 -4.50 13.12
N THR A 21 -6.25 -4.83 11.89
CA THR A 21 -7.14 -4.84 10.72
C THR A 21 -8.16 -5.96 10.82
N ASP A 22 -9.43 -5.61 10.64
CA ASP A 22 -10.52 -6.57 10.45
C ASP A 22 -10.57 -7.02 8.99
N TRP A 23 -9.83 -8.10 8.69
CA TRP A 23 -9.75 -8.65 7.34
C TRP A 23 -11.08 -9.22 6.85
N ALA A 24 -11.91 -9.79 7.73
CA ALA A 24 -13.19 -10.36 7.33
C ALA A 24 -14.16 -9.28 6.85
N LYS A 25 -14.11 -8.09 7.46
CA LYS A 25 -14.86 -6.92 6.98
C LYS A 25 -14.38 -6.48 5.61
N ILE A 26 -13.07 -6.36 5.40
CA ILE A 26 -12.49 -5.93 4.11
C ILE A 26 -12.87 -6.90 3.00
N ASP A 27 -12.74 -8.21 3.24
CA ASP A 27 -13.06 -9.24 2.24
C ASP A 27 -14.56 -9.27 1.85
N ALA A 28 -15.44 -8.73 2.70
CA ALA A 28 -16.88 -8.67 2.46
C ALA A 28 -17.36 -7.35 1.85
N MET A 29 -16.46 -6.36 1.66
CA MET A 29 -16.85 -5.06 1.09
C MET A 29 -17.27 -5.19 -0.37
N THR A 30 -18.32 -4.46 -0.74
CA THR A 30 -18.74 -4.26 -2.12
C THR A 30 -17.85 -3.23 -2.82
N GLU A 31 -17.86 -3.22 -4.16
CA GLU A 31 -17.09 -2.24 -4.93
C GLU A 31 -17.54 -0.81 -4.62
N GLU A 32 -18.85 -0.58 -4.48
CA GLU A 32 -19.41 0.73 -4.14
C GLU A 32 -18.93 1.20 -2.75
N GLU A 33 -18.85 0.30 -1.77
CA GLU A 33 -18.30 0.62 -0.45
C GLU A 33 -16.80 0.94 -0.52
N ILE A 34 -16.03 0.23 -1.35
CA ILE A 34 -14.61 0.50 -1.56
C ILE A 34 -14.41 1.89 -2.16
N GLU A 35 -15.15 2.22 -3.22
CA GLU A 35 -15.12 3.54 -3.86
C GLU A 35 -15.46 4.66 -2.88
N GLN A 36 -16.54 4.49 -2.11
CA GLN A 36 -16.93 5.49 -1.11
C GLN A 36 -15.89 5.64 0.00
N ASN A 37 -15.29 4.54 0.46
CA ASN A 37 -14.23 4.60 1.46
C ASN A 37 -13.00 5.36 0.92
N ALA A 38 -12.61 5.10 -0.33
CA ALA A 38 -11.51 5.83 -0.97
C ALA A 38 -11.82 7.33 -1.14
N LEU A 39 -13.04 7.69 -1.58
CA LEU A 39 -13.46 9.09 -1.72
C LEU A 39 -13.48 9.85 -0.39
N ASN A 40 -13.83 9.16 0.70
CA ASN A 40 -13.88 9.72 2.04
C ASN A 40 -12.50 9.82 2.72
N ASP A 41 -11.46 9.19 2.17
CA ASP A 41 -10.08 9.29 2.66
C ASP A 41 -9.41 10.56 2.10
N PRO A 42 -9.20 11.61 2.91
CA PRO A 42 -8.58 12.85 2.43
C PRO A 42 -7.11 12.69 2.04
N ASP A 43 -6.41 11.68 2.58
CA ASP A 43 -5.00 11.45 2.32
C ASP A 43 -4.78 10.51 1.12
N ASN A 44 -5.82 9.75 0.71
CA ASN A 44 -5.71 8.73 -0.33
C ASN A 44 -6.98 8.60 -1.19
N GLN A 45 -7.40 9.71 -1.80
CA GLN A 45 -8.51 9.72 -2.75
C GLN A 45 -8.21 8.88 -4.01
N PRO A 46 -9.24 8.31 -4.67
CA PRO A 46 -9.05 7.52 -5.88
C PRO A 46 -8.55 8.39 -7.04
N LEU A 47 -7.67 7.82 -7.87
CA LEU A 47 -7.23 8.45 -9.11
C LEU A 47 -8.34 8.35 -10.16
N THR A 48 -8.64 9.46 -10.82
CA THR A 48 -9.59 9.48 -11.94
C THR A 48 -8.96 8.92 -13.21
N ASP A 49 -9.78 8.47 -14.16
CA ASP A 49 -9.26 8.00 -15.46
C ASP A 49 -8.46 9.08 -16.20
N GLU A 50 -8.86 10.35 -16.09
CA GLU A 50 -8.18 11.51 -16.69
C GLU A 50 -6.74 11.69 -16.19
N PHE A 51 -6.43 11.19 -14.99
CA PHE A 51 -5.06 11.20 -14.48
C PHE A 51 -4.16 10.35 -15.39
N TRP A 52 -4.66 9.21 -15.85
CA TRP A 52 -3.91 8.24 -16.64
C TRP A 52 -3.70 8.70 -18.09
N ASP A 53 -4.57 9.55 -18.63
CA ASP A 53 -4.40 10.14 -19.98
C ASP A 53 -3.07 10.87 -20.15
N LYS A 54 -2.49 11.37 -19.06
CA LYS A 54 -1.22 12.11 -19.03
C LYS A 54 -0.07 11.33 -18.38
N ALA A 55 -0.33 10.12 -17.89
CA ALA A 55 0.67 9.32 -17.22
C ALA A 55 1.60 8.65 -18.24
N GLU A 56 2.91 8.69 -17.99
CA GLU A 56 3.92 8.00 -18.80
C GLU A 56 4.45 6.77 -18.05
N VAL A 57 4.39 5.60 -18.69
CA VAL A 57 4.98 4.37 -18.14
C VAL A 57 6.45 4.31 -18.56
N ILE A 58 7.35 4.44 -17.58
CA ILE A 58 8.80 4.34 -17.80
C ILE A 58 9.29 2.97 -17.31
N PHE A 59 9.80 2.17 -18.23
CA PHE A 59 10.41 0.88 -17.91
C PHE A 59 11.88 1.07 -17.49
N PRO A 60 12.39 0.28 -16.54
CA PRO A 60 13.79 0.34 -16.15
C PRO A 60 14.71 -0.10 -17.31
N GLU A 61 15.89 0.52 -17.39
CA GLU A 61 16.92 0.09 -18.34
C GLU A 61 17.46 -1.29 -17.95
N VAL A 62 17.34 -2.27 -18.86
CA VAL A 62 17.89 -3.61 -18.65
C VAL A 62 19.38 -3.58 -18.94
N ASN A 63 20.21 -3.41 -17.91
CA ASN A 63 21.65 -3.56 -18.03
C ASN A 63 22.02 -5.05 -18.08
N ILE A 64 22.09 -5.62 -19.28
CA ILE A 64 22.61 -6.97 -19.50
C ILE A 64 24.13 -6.94 -19.36
N LEU A 65 24.66 -7.37 -18.21
CA LEU A 65 26.09 -7.62 -18.04
C LEU A 65 26.48 -8.83 -18.91
N ILE A 66 26.95 -8.59 -20.14
CA ILE A 66 27.66 -9.61 -20.91
C ILE A 66 29.02 -9.81 -20.24
N LYS A 67 29.13 -10.85 -19.41
CA LYS A 67 30.43 -11.33 -18.91
C LYS A 67 31.19 -11.95 -20.08
N GLY A 68 32.16 -11.20 -20.62
CA GLY A 68 33.26 -11.75 -21.43
C GLY A 68 34.36 -12.36 -20.57
#